data_AF-A0A0Q8RQH4-F1
#
_entry.id   AF-A0A0Q8RQH4-F1
#
_cell.length_a   1.000
_cell.length_b   1.000
_cell.length_c   1.000
_cell.angle_alpha   90.00
_cell.angle_beta   90.00
_cell.angle_gamma   90.00
#
_symmetry.space_group_name_H-M   'P 1'
#
loop_
_entity.id
_entity.type
_entity.pdbx_description
1 polymer ?
#
loop_
_entity_poly.entity_id
_entity_poly.type
_entity_poly.pdbx_seq_one_letter_code
_entity_poly.pdbx_strand_id
1 'polypeptide(L)'
;MKLAHKFATAVFVASTLGLAGCASTPTQESVGEYVDDSALTTKVKASIFNEPSLKSTEINVETFKGTVQLSGFVAQPADITRAGEIARGVKGVKEVKNDIRVK
;
A
#
# COMPACT_ATOMS: atom_id res chain seq x y z
N MET A 1 58.80 -21.71 -19.13
CA MET A 1 59.00 -21.83 -17.68
C MET A 1 60.08 -20.85 -17.23
N LYS A 2 59.94 -20.26 -16.02
CA LYS A 2 60.60 -19.05 -15.46
C LYS A 2 59.86 -17.76 -15.86
N LEU A 3 58.89 -17.21 -15.11
CA LEU A 3 58.67 -17.01 -13.67
C LEU A 3 59.61 -15.98 -13.01
N ALA A 4 59.03 -14.78 -12.83
CA ALA A 4 59.15 -13.84 -11.71
C ALA A 4 60.42 -12.98 -11.54
N HIS A 5 60.19 -11.67 -11.65
CA HIS A 5 60.72 -10.55 -10.84
C HIS A 5 59.78 -9.36 -11.13
N LYS A 6 58.67 -9.14 -10.43
CA LYS A 6 58.49 -8.50 -9.11
C LYS A 6 59.41 -7.29 -8.87
N PHE A 7 58.75 -6.16 -8.52
CA PHE A 7 59.26 -4.89 -7.98
C PHE A 7 59.97 -4.00 -9.03
N ALA A 8 59.65 -2.73 -9.25
CA ALA A 8 59.08 -1.72 -8.38
C ALA A 8 58.55 -0.52 -9.20
N THR A 9 57.80 0.36 -8.52
CA THR A 9 57.60 1.80 -8.82
C THR A 9 56.85 2.19 -10.09
N ALA A 10 55.55 2.51 -9.94
CA ALA A 10 55.06 3.86 -10.24
C ALA A 10 53.70 4.07 -9.58
N VAL A 11 53.68 5.05 -8.69
CA VAL A 11 52.55 5.61 -7.95
C VAL A 11 51.46 6.08 -8.92
N PHE A 12 50.23 5.57 -8.76
CA PHE A 12 49.02 6.27 -9.17
C PHE A 12 48.04 6.25 -7.99
N VAL A 13 48.32 7.16 -7.06
CA VAL A 13 47.41 7.62 -6.02
C VAL A 13 46.24 8.31 -6.73
N ALA A 14 45.01 7.81 -6.55
CA ALA A 14 43.84 8.60 -6.21
C ALA A 14 42.55 7.76 -6.26
N SER A 15 42.00 7.51 -5.08
CA SER A 15 40.57 7.68 -4.81
C SER A 15 39.57 6.79 -5.55
N THR A 16 39.24 5.64 -4.96
CA THR A 16 37.83 5.21 -4.89
C THR A 16 37.48 4.88 -3.45
N LEU A 17 36.64 5.75 -2.90
CA LEU A 17 36.11 5.72 -1.55
C LEU A 17 35.45 4.37 -1.27
N GLY A 18 35.87 3.75 -0.17
CA GLY A 18 35.00 2.83 0.55
C GLY A 18 33.86 3.60 1.21
N LEU A 19 32.66 3.04 1.16
CA LEU A 19 31.78 2.78 2.31
C LEU A 19 30.43 2.32 1.77
N ALA A 20 30.02 1.14 2.23
CA ALA A 20 28.67 0.66 2.16
C ALA A 20 27.71 1.72 2.74
N GLY A 21 26.85 2.26 1.89
CA GLY A 21 25.70 3.06 2.29
C GLY A 21 24.48 2.43 1.65
N CYS A 22 23.72 1.68 2.43
CA CYS A 22 22.49 1.02 2.00
C CYS A 22 21.62 2.02 1.23
N ALA A 23 21.21 1.64 0.02
CA ALA A 23 20.08 2.27 -0.65
C ALA A 23 18.88 2.17 0.32
N SER A 24 18.64 3.24 1.07
CA SER A 24 17.48 3.36 1.93
C SER A 24 16.32 3.67 0.99
N THR A 25 15.79 2.63 0.35
CA THR A 25 14.47 2.68 -0.27
C THR A 25 13.49 2.96 0.86
N PRO A 26 12.79 4.10 0.92
CA PRO A 26 11.77 4.31 1.92
C PRO A 26 10.52 3.55 1.47
N THR A 27 10.59 2.21 1.47
CA THR A 27 9.41 1.37 1.65
C THR A 27 9.21 1.20 3.15
N GLN A 28 9.10 2.32 3.85
CA GLN A 28 8.68 2.34 5.24
C GLN A 28 7.46 3.22 5.24
N GLU A 29 6.29 2.58 5.30
CA GLU A 29 5.08 3.30 5.64
C GLU A 29 5.37 4.07 6.93
N SER A 30 5.17 5.40 6.90
CA SER A 30 5.29 6.16 8.12
C SER A 30 4.22 5.62 9.07
N VAL A 31 4.56 5.45 10.34
CA VAL A 31 3.62 5.01 11.38
C VAL A 31 2.36 5.90 11.37
N GLY A 32 2.49 7.18 11.00
CA GLY A 32 1.36 8.08 10.78
C GLY A 32 0.40 7.64 9.67
N GLU A 33 0.93 7.30 8.48
CA GLU A 33 0.09 6.88 7.34
C GLU A 33 -0.65 5.57 7.64
N TYR A 34 0.00 4.60 8.30
CA TYR A 34 -0.63 3.34 8.69
C TYR A 34 -1.76 3.56 9.72
N VAL A 35 -1.53 4.41 10.72
CA VAL A 35 -2.56 4.75 11.71
C VAL A 35 -3.73 5.47 11.03
N ASP A 36 -3.45 6.40 10.14
CA ASP A 36 -4.48 7.12 9.37
C ASP A 36 -5.31 6.16 8.50
N ASP A 37 -4.66 5.19 7.82
CA ASP A 37 -5.33 4.18 7.00
C ASP A 37 -6.19 3.21 7.83
N SER A 38 -5.72 2.83 9.03
CA SER A 38 -6.49 1.96 9.92
C SER A 38 -7.77 2.66 10.43
N ALA A 39 -7.66 3.94 10.79
CA ALA A 39 -8.79 4.77 11.18
C ALA A 39 -9.74 5.00 9.99
N LEU A 40 -9.19 5.22 8.79
CA LEU A 40 -9.97 5.37 7.56
C LEU A 40 -10.73 4.09 7.22
N THR A 41 -10.06 2.93 7.27
CA THR A 41 -10.68 1.61 7.11
C THR A 41 -11.84 1.42 8.09
N THR A 42 -11.64 1.80 9.34
CA THR A 42 -12.68 1.66 10.38
C THR A 42 -13.88 2.54 10.08
N LYS A 43 -13.67 3.79 9.64
CA LYS A 43 -14.76 4.69 9.22
C LYS A 43 -15.53 4.16 8.03
N VAL A 44 -14.85 3.60 7.03
CA VAL A 44 -15.51 2.99 5.86
C VAL A 44 -16.30 1.75 6.28
N LYS A 45 -15.72 0.84 7.07
CA LYS A 45 -16.43 -0.33 7.60
C LYS A 45 -17.67 0.07 8.39
N ALA A 46 -17.56 1.08 9.26
CA ALA A 46 -18.70 1.60 10.01
C ALA A 46 -19.79 2.21 9.10
N SER A 47 -19.38 2.92 8.05
CA SER A 47 -20.33 3.53 7.10
C SER A 47 -21.08 2.46 6.30
N ILE A 48 -20.40 1.38 5.89
CA ILE A 48 -21.02 0.22 5.23
C ILE A 48 -21.88 -0.58 6.21
N PHE A 49 -21.48 -0.67 7.48
CA PHE A 49 -22.29 -1.30 8.54
C PHE A 49 -23.61 -0.59 8.79
N ASN A 50 -23.62 0.73 8.71
CA ASN A 50 -24.81 1.54 8.90
C ASN A 50 -25.75 1.57 7.67
N GLU A 51 -25.38 0.94 6.56
CA GLU A 51 -26.21 0.88 5.35
C GLU A 51 -27.06 -0.41 5.36
N PRO A 52 -28.38 -0.32 5.56
CA PRO A 52 -29.23 -1.50 5.72
C PRO A 52 -29.34 -2.38 4.47
N SER A 53 -29.10 -1.80 3.29
CA SER A 53 -29.11 -2.54 2.03
C SER A 53 -27.89 -3.45 1.86
N LEU A 54 -26.80 -3.20 2.59
CA LEU A 54 -25.55 -3.92 2.45
C LEU A 54 -25.34 -4.95 3.55
N LYS A 55 -24.98 -6.17 3.17
CA LYS A 55 -24.50 -7.18 4.12
C LYS A 55 -23.02 -6.97 4.41
N SER A 56 -22.73 -6.12 5.38
CA SER A 56 -21.35 -5.72 5.71
C SER A 56 -20.46 -6.89 6.15
N THR A 57 -21.04 -8.01 6.61
CA THR A 57 -20.31 -9.24 6.92
C THR A 57 -19.77 -9.96 5.70
N GLU A 58 -20.32 -9.71 4.51
CA GLU A 58 -19.90 -10.30 3.24
C GLU A 58 -19.03 -9.34 2.42
N ILE A 59 -18.78 -8.13 2.93
CA ILE A 59 -17.96 -7.08 2.29
C ILE A 59 -16.70 -6.86 3.11
N ASN A 60 -15.53 -7.07 2.49
CA ASN A 60 -14.25 -6.72 3.06
C ASN A 60 -13.82 -5.32 2.62
N VAL A 61 -13.14 -4.62 3.52
CA VAL A 61 -12.63 -3.26 3.31
C VAL A 61 -11.20 -3.22 3.79
N GLU A 62 -10.32 -2.83 2.89
CA GLU A 62 -8.90 -2.57 3.17
C GLU A 62 -8.55 -1.19 2.65
N THR A 63 -7.65 -0.50 3.34
CA THR A 63 -7.20 0.83 2.91
C THR A 63 -5.69 0.89 2.91
N PHE A 64 -5.13 1.50 1.88
CA PHE A 64 -3.70 1.71 1.73
C PHE A 64 -3.43 3.08 1.11
N LYS A 65 -2.74 3.93 1.85
CA LYS A 65 -2.37 5.30 1.49
C LYS A 65 -3.57 6.16 1.04
N GLY A 66 -4.72 5.96 1.67
CA GLY A 66 -6.00 6.58 1.31
C GLY A 66 -6.73 5.96 0.11
N THR A 67 -6.23 4.85 -0.45
CA THR A 67 -6.95 4.06 -1.46
C THR A 67 -7.74 2.96 -0.77
N VAL A 68 -9.06 2.97 -0.91
CA VAL A 68 -9.94 1.96 -0.34
C VAL A 68 -10.21 0.86 -1.35
N GLN A 69 -9.90 -0.37 -0.97
CA GLN A 69 -10.21 -1.59 -1.70
C GLN A 69 -11.47 -2.23 -1.08
N LEU A 70 -12.53 -2.33 -1.87
CA LEU A 70 -13.74 -3.05 -1.51
C LEU A 70 -13.74 -4.41 -2.22
N SER A 71 -14.04 -5.48 -1.50
CA SER A 71 -14.15 -6.83 -2.05
C SER A 71 -15.21 -7.65 -1.33
N GLY A 72 -15.57 -8.82 -1.87
CA GLY A 72 -16.59 -9.70 -1.30
C GLY A 72 -17.81 -9.85 -2.20
N PHE A 73 -18.95 -10.18 -1.59
CA PHE A 73 -20.17 -10.54 -2.31
C PHE A 73 -21.38 -9.72 -1.86
N VAL A 74 -22.28 -9.43 -2.80
CA VAL A 74 -23.56 -8.76 -2.55
C VAL A 74 -24.71 -9.46 -3.27
N ALA A 75 -25.94 -9.15 -2.86
CA ALA A 75 -27.14 -9.78 -3.41
C ALA A 75 -27.58 -9.15 -4.73
N GLN A 76 -27.34 -7.85 -4.93
CA GLN A 76 -27.80 -7.14 -6.13
C GLN A 76 -26.68 -6.29 -6.75
N PRO A 77 -26.71 -6.05 -8.08
CA PRO A 77 -25.76 -5.14 -8.73
C PRO A 77 -25.82 -3.71 -8.16
N ALA A 78 -26.99 -3.26 -7.69
CA ALA A 78 -27.16 -1.94 -7.09
C ALA A 78 -26.32 -1.78 -5.80
N ASP A 79 -26.14 -2.86 -5.05
CA ASP A 79 -25.37 -2.88 -3.80
C ASP A 79 -23.87 -2.64 -4.07
N ILE A 80 -23.36 -3.06 -5.23
CA ILE A 80 -21.97 -2.78 -5.66
C ILE A 80 -21.77 -1.28 -5.77
N THR A 81 -22.67 -0.60 -6.49
CA THR A 81 -22.61 0.85 -6.68
C THR A 81 -22.76 1.57 -5.34
N ARG A 82 -23.72 1.14 -4.52
CA ARG A 82 -23.98 1.73 -3.20
C ARG A 82 -22.77 1.63 -2.27
N ALA A 83 -22.12 0.47 -2.19
CA ALA A 83 -20.91 0.29 -1.40
C ALA A 83 -19.77 1.22 -1.86
N GLY A 84 -19.61 1.36 -3.18
CA GLY A 84 -18.63 2.29 -3.76
C GLY A 84 -18.91 3.75 -3.42
N GLU A 85 -20.18 4.18 -3.47
CA GLU A 85 -20.59 5.54 -3.09
C GLU A 85 -20.34 5.83 -1.62
N ILE A 86 -20.71 4.91 -0.74
CA ILE A 86 -20.49 5.05 0.71
C ILE A 86 -19.00 5.20 1.01
N ALA A 87 -18.16 4.34 0.42
CA ALA A 87 -16.72 4.43 0.61
C ALA A 87 -16.16 5.77 0.12
N ARG A 88 -16.58 6.24 -1.06
CA ARG A 88 -16.17 7.56 -1.61
C ARG A 88 -16.61 8.73 -0.74
N GLY A 89 -17.75 8.61 -0.04
CA GLY A 89 -18.27 9.64 0.85
C GLY A 89 -17.47 9.81 2.14
N VAL A 90 -16.59 8.88 2.49
CA VAL A 90 -15.78 8.96 3.71
C VAL A 90 -14.64 9.95 3.54
N LYS A 91 -14.57 10.94 4.43
CA LYS A 91 -13.49 11.94 4.44
C LYS A 91 -12.12 11.27 4.60
N GLY A 92 -11.21 11.58 3.68
CA GLY A 92 -9.84 11.05 3.66
C GLY A 92 -9.62 9.98 2.59
N VAL A 93 -10.70 9.46 1.99
CA VAL A 93 -10.60 8.56 0.84
C VAL A 93 -10.15 9.34 -0.39
N LYS A 94 -9.06 8.88 -1.01
CA LYS A 94 -8.48 9.45 -2.24
C LYS A 94 -8.98 8.71 -3.48
N GLU A 95 -9.07 7.38 -3.38
CA GLU A 95 -9.50 6.50 -4.46
C GLU A 95 -10.30 5.32 -3.89
N VAL A 96 -11.25 4.80 -4.68
CA VAL A 96 -12.00 3.58 -4.34
C VAL A 96 -11.89 2.58 -5.48
N LYS A 97 -11.33 1.42 -5.17
CA LYS A 97 -11.29 0.23 -6.03
C LYS A 97 -12.37 -0.72 -5.57
N ASN A 98 -13.31 -1.01 -6.47
CA ASN A 98 -14.47 -1.85 -6.15
C ASN A 98 -14.39 -3.17 -6.90
N ASP A 99 -14.01 -4.21 -6.17
CA ASP A 99 -13.90 -5.59 -6.64
C ASP A 99 -15.00 -6.49 -6.06
N ILE A 100 -16.09 -5.90 -5.55
CA ILE A 100 -17.27 -6.66 -5.12
C ILE A 100 -17.90 -7.37 -6.33
N ARG A 101 -18.47 -8.55 -6.07
CA ARG A 101 -19.18 -9.36 -7.06
C ARG A 101 -20.61 -9.66 -6.60
N VAL A 102 -21.53 -9.84 -7.54
CA VAL A 102 -22.88 -10.32 -7.22
C VAL A 102 -22.83 -11.85 -7.06
N LYS A 103 -23.58 -12.38 -6.10
CA LYS A 103 -23.71 -13.82 -5.86
C LYS A 103 -24.54 -14.53 -6.93
#